data_AF-A0A2D3W9Y4-F1
#
_entry.id   AF-A0A2D3W9Y4-F1
#
_cell.length_a   1.000
_cell.length_b   1.000
_cell.length_c   1.000
_cell.angle_alpha   90.00
_cell.angle_beta   90.00
_cell.angle_gamma   90.00
#
_symmetry.space_group_name_H-M   'P 1'
#
loop_
_entity.id
_entity.type
_entity.pdbx_description
1 polymer ?
#
loop_
_entity_poly.entity_id
_entity_poly.type
_entity_poly.pdbx_seq_one_letter_code
_entity_poly.pdbx_strand_id
1 'polypeptide(L)'
;MNNVIEKFLANIKYLHELNVENLPQEVIDFMIGMDAEELFKTCTQFVVLQNNIPDKQKLITLNQDELLKLVEEYGKKLLERVRG
;
A
#
# COMPACT_ATOMS: atom_id res chain seq x y z
N MET A 1 11.66 -2.00 10.48
CA MET A 1 10.67 -2.43 9.46
C MET A 1 9.71 -3.35 10.21
N ASN A 2 8.41 -3.13 10.01
CA ASN A 2 7.42 -3.30 11.07
C ASN A 2 6.74 -4.68 10.96
N ASN A 3 6.79 -5.48 12.04
CA ASN A 3 6.58 -6.94 12.03
C ASN A 3 5.24 -7.38 11.41
N VAL A 4 4.17 -6.58 11.58
CA VAL A 4 2.84 -6.85 11.01
C VAL A 4 2.85 -6.74 9.49
N ILE A 5 3.41 -5.67 8.94
CA ILE A 5 3.49 -5.44 7.49
C ILE A 5 4.39 -6.45 6.81
N GLU A 6 5.55 -6.77 7.41
CA GLU A 6 6.46 -7.79 6.89
C GLU A 6 5.80 -9.16 6.82
N LYS A 7 5.11 -9.58 7.89
CA LYS A 7 4.37 -10.84 7.91
C LYS A 7 3.23 -10.85 6.89
N PHE A 8 2.50 -9.75 6.75
CA PHE A 8 1.45 -9.65 5.75
C PHE A 8 2.03 -9.82 4.34
N LEU A 9 3.04 -9.02 3.98
CA LEU A 9 3.71 -9.08 2.68
C LEU A 9 4.35 -10.45 2.39
N ALA A 10 4.88 -11.13 3.40
CA ALA A 10 5.44 -12.48 3.25
C ALA A 10 4.38 -13.55 2.93
N ASN A 11 3.11 -13.31 3.26
CA ASN A 11 2.03 -14.29 3.13
C ASN A 11 1.03 -13.99 2.00
N ILE A 12 1.11 -12.84 1.33
CA ILE A 12 0.24 -12.56 0.18
C ILE A 12 0.48 -13.59 -0.92
N LYS A 13 -0.60 -14.06 -1.52
CA LYS A 13 -0.58 -14.95 -2.69
C LYS A 13 -0.88 -14.20 -3.98
N TYR A 14 -1.61 -13.08 -3.87
CA TYR A 14 -2.07 -12.29 -5.00
C TYR A 14 -1.94 -10.78 -4.72
N LEU A 15 -1.62 -10.01 -5.76
CA LEU A 15 -1.43 -8.55 -5.64
C LEU A 15 -2.70 -7.80 -5.21
N HIS A 16 -3.89 -8.33 -5.49
CA HIS A 16 -5.14 -7.69 -5.07
C HIS A 16 -5.33 -7.70 -3.55
N GLU A 17 -4.61 -8.55 -2.80
CA GLU A 17 -4.66 -8.56 -1.33
C GLU A 17 -4.10 -7.26 -0.74
N LEU A 18 -3.25 -6.55 -1.49
CA LEU A 18 -2.75 -5.23 -1.13
C LEU A 18 -3.80 -4.12 -1.27
N ASN A 19 -4.97 -4.39 -1.89
CA ASN A 19 -6.04 -3.40 -2.00
C ASN A 19 -6.58 -3.10 -0.60
N VAL A 20 -6.87 -1.83 -0.32
CA VAL A 20 -7.48 -1.41 0.95
C VAL A 20 -8.68 -2.28 1.33
N GLU A 21 -9.50 -2.66 0.35
CA GLU A 21 -10.70 -3.49 0.51
C GLU A 21 -10.41 -4.91 1.03
N ASN A 22 -9.21 -5.43 0.75
CA ASN A 22 -8.79 -6.79 1.06
C ASN A 22 -7.78 -6.86 2.21
N LEU A 23 -7.33 -5.71 2.74
CA LEU A 23 -6.42 -5.70 3.87
C LEU A 23 -7.05 -6.38 5.10
N PRO A 24 -6.33 -7.30 5.76
CA PRO A 24 -6.73 -7.83 7.05
C PRO A 24 -6.90 -6.72 8.09
N GLN A 25 -7.85 -6.87 9.01
CA GLN A 25 -8.11 -5.86 10.04
C GLN A 25 -6.86 -5.54 10.88
N GLU A 26 -6.06 -6.56 11.22
CA GLU A 26 -4.80 -6.37 11.96
C GLU A 26 -3.82 -5.43 11.22
N VAL A 27 -3.75 -5.51 9.89
CA VAL A 27 -2.91 -4.64 9.07
C VAL A 27 -3.45 -3.21 9.09
N ILE A 28 -4.77 -3.05 9.02
CA ILE A 28 -5.44 -1.74 9.05
C ILE A 28 -5.22 -1.06 10.41
N ASP A 29 -5.49 -1.77 11.51
CA ASP A 29 -5.34 -1.26 12.87
C ASP A 29 -3.91 -0.80 13.11
N PHE A 30 -2.95 -1.57 12.60
CA PHE A 30 -1.54 -1.23 12.66
C PHE A 30 -1.18 0.00 11.83
N MET A 31 -1.68 0.11 10.59
CA MET A 31 -1.46 1.27 9.74
C MET A 31 -2.05 2.55 10.34
N ILE A 32 -3.19 2.49 11.03
CA ILE A 32 -3.78 3.66 11.71
C ILE A 32 -2.91 4.12 12.90
N GLY A 33 -2.20 3.18 13.52
CA GLY A 33 -1.26 3.47 14.61
C GLY A 33 0.07 4.10 14.16
N MET A 34 0.35 4.13 12.85
CA MET A 34 1.56 4.74 12.30
C MET A 34 1.50 6.26 12.37
N ASP A 35 2.67 6.90 12.44
CA ASP A 35 2.76 8.32 12.15
C ASP A 35 2.51 8.59 10.65
N ALA A 36 2.28 9.86 10.31
CA ALA A 36 1.92 10.26 8.95
C ALA A 36 3.01 9.90 7.91
N GLU A 37 4.29 9.94 8.30
CA GLU A 37 5.41 9.66 7.40
C GLU A 37 5.51 8.15 7.13
N GLU A 38 5.42 7.32 8.17
CA GLU A 38 5.44 5.87 8.07
C GLU A 38 4.20 5.34 7.32
N LEU A 39 3.04 5.93 7.57
CA LEU A 39 1.81 5.60 6.85
C LEU A 39 1.95 5.93 5.36
N PHE A 40 2.44 7.12 5.02
CA PHE A 40 2.66 7.51 3.62
C PHE A 40 3.64 6.56 2.92
N LYS A 41 4.75 6.20 3.58
CA LYS A 41 5.72 5.22 3.06
C LYS A 41 5.08 3.85 2.82
N THR A 42 4.27 3.37 3.75
CA THR A 42 3.60 2.07 3.65
C THR A 42 2.57 2.06 2.51
N CYS A 43 1.73 3.09 2.41
CA CYS A 43 0.80 3.25 1.29
C CYS A 43 1.54 3.32 -0.05
N THR A 44 2.67 4.02 -0.11
CA THR A 44 3.53 4.09 -1.30
C THR A 44 4.06 2.72 -1.69
N GLN A 45 4.56 1.94 -0.73
CA GLN A 45 5.06 0.59 -0.98
C GLN A 45 3.95 -0.31 -1.54
N PHE A 46 2.75 -0.28 -0.95
CA PHE A 46 1.63 -1.08 -1.43
C PHE A 46 1.22 -0.67 -2.84
N VAL A 47 1.07 0.62 -3.12
CA VAL A 47 0.74 1.13 -4.46
C VAL A 47 1.77 0.72 -5.50
N VAL A 48 3.06 0.83 -5.18
CA VAL A 48 4.14 0.42 -6.09
C VAL A 48 4.05 -1.07 -6.36
N LEU A 49 3.90 -1.91 -5.33
CA LEU A 49 3.77 -3.36 -5.51
C LEU A 49 2.55 -3.75 -6.36
N GLN A 50 1.46 -2.99 -6.28
CA GLN A 50 0.24 -3.25 -7.03
C GLN A 50 0.30 -2.82 -8.49
N ASN A 51 0.91 -1.67 -8.77
CA ASN A 51 0.76 -0.98 -10.05
C ASN A 51 2.04 -0.96 -10.88
N ASN A 52 3.19 -1.29 -10.28
CA ASN A 52 4.43 -1.34 -11.02
C ASN A 52 4.51 -2.63 -11.86
N ILE A 53 4.48 -2.47 -13.18
CA ILE A 53 4.70 -3.56 -14.14
C ILE A 53 6.08 -3.32 -14.77
N PRO A 54 7.13 -4.03 -14.33
CA PRO A 54 8.46 -3.90 -14.95
C PRO A 54 8.40 -4.29 -16.43
N ASP A 55 9.21 -3.62 -17.25
CA ASP A 55 9.42 -4.00 -18.64
C ASP A 55 10.90 -4.29 -18.93
N LYS A 56 11.24 -4.57 -20.19
CA LYS A 56 12.63 -4.90 -20.58
C LYS A 56 13.61 -3.74 -20.40
N GLN A 57 13.14 -2.53 -20.20
CA GLN A 57 13.92 -1.29 -20.17
C GLN A 57 13.90 -0.63 -18.78
N LYS A 58 12.85 -0.82 -17.99
CA LYS A 58 12.63 -0.15 -16.71
C LYS A 58 12.09 -1.09 -15.64
N LEU A 59 12.76 -1.07 -14.48
CA LEU A 59 12.32 -1.77 -13.28
C LEU A 59 11.11 -1.07 -12.62
N ILE A 60 11.04 0.26 -12.73
CA ILE A 60 9.92 1.07 -12.25
C ILE A 60 9.31 1.78 -13.46
N THR A 61 8.06 1.46 -13.78
CA THR A 61 7.34 2.04 -14.93
C THR A 61 6.38 3.15 -14.55
N LEU A 62 6.00 3.25 -13.26
CA LEU A 62 5.24 4.37 -12.71
C LEU A 62 6.07 5.65 -12.72
N ASN A 63 5.49 6.74 -13.24
CA ASN A 63 6.08 8.07 -13.06
C ASN A 63 5.67 8.68 -11.71
N GLN A 64 6.36 9.76 -11.32
CA GLN A 64 6.18 10.38 -10.00
C GLN A 64 4.76 10.93 -9.79
N ASP A 65 4.19 11.60 -10.79
CA ASP A 65 2.86 12.24 -10.67
C ASP A 65 1.75 11.17 -10.56
N GLU A 66 1.86 10.10 -11.34
CA GLU A 66 0.97 8.93 -11.25
C GLU A 66 1.07 8.25 -9.89
N LEU A 67 2.29 8.04 -9.39
CA LEU A 67 2.52 7.43 -8.09
C LEU A 67 1.87 8.26 -6.97
N LEU A 68 2.11 9.57 -6.95
CA LEU A 68 1.53 10.45 -5.92
C LEU A 68 0.01 10.39 -5.93
N LYS A 69 -0.60 10.42 -7.12
CA LYS A 69 -2.05 10.33 -7.27
C LYS A 69 -2.61 9.00 -6.74
N LEU A 70 -1.96 7.88 -7.08
CA LEU A 70 -2.38 6.55 -6.60
C LEU A 70 -2.22 6.42 -5.08
N VAL A 71 -1.16 6.98 -4.50
CA VAL A 71 -0.93 6.97 -3.03
C VAL A 71 -1.97 7.81 -2.30
N GLU A 72 -2.32 8.98 -2.83
CA GLU A 72 -3.40 9.80 -2.29
C GLU A 72 -4.75 9.08 -2.35
N GLU A 73 -5.07 8.44 -3.47
CA GLU A 73 -6.30 7.64 -3.62
C GLU A 73 -6.33 6.46 -2.66
N TYR A 74 -5.20 5.77 -2.48
CA TYR A 74 -5.06 4.69 -1.51
C TYR A 74 -5.31 5.17 -0.07
N GLY A 75 -4.69 6.29 0.32
CA GLY A 75 -4.86 6.88 1.65
C GLY A 75 -6.31 7.30 1.91
N LYS A 76 -7.00 7.88 0.92
CA LYS A 76 -8.43 8.23 1.02
C LYS A 76 -9.30 7.00 1.26
N LYS A 77 -9.11 5.94 0.47
CA LYS A 77 -9.84 4.68 0.65
C LYS A 77 -9.58 4.05 2.02
N LEU A 78 -8.34 4.13 2.52
CA LEU A 78 -8.00 3.65 3.85
C LEU A 78 -8.78 4.43 4.91
N LEU A 79 -8.82 5.76 4.82
CA LEU A 79 -9.59 6.60 5.74
C LEU A 79 -11.09 6.31 5.69
N GLU A 80 -11.65 6.09 4.49
CA GLU A 80 -13.06 5.69 4.32
C GLU A 80 -13.34 4.36 5.03
N ARG A 81 -12.51 3.35 4.80
CA ARG A 81 -12.64 2.03 5.44
C ARG A 81 -12.56 2.10 6.97
N VAL A 82 -11.77 3.00 7.51
CA VAL A 82 -11.62 3.20 8.96
C VAL A 82 -12.79 3.96 9.57
N ARG A 83 -13.39 4.89 8.82
CA ARG A 83 -14.47 5.75 9.33
C ARG A 83 -15.85 5.11 9.24
N GLY A 84 -16.03 4.09 8.40
CA GLY A 84 -17.30 3.42 8.16
C GLY A 84 -18.13 4.16 7.11
#